data_AF-A0A812ZHU3-F1
#
_entry.id   AF-A0A812ZHU3-F1
#
_cell.length_a   1.000
_cell.length_b   1.000
_cell.length_c   1.000
_cell.angle_alpha   90.00
_cell.angle_beta   90.00
_cell.angle_gamma   90.00
#
_symmetry.space_group_name_H-M   'P 1'
#
loop_
_entity.id
_entity.type
_entity.pdbx_description
1 polymer ?
#
loop_
_entity_poly.entity_id
_entity_poly.type
_entity_poly.pdbx_seq_one_letter_code
_entity_poly.pdbx_strand_id
1 'polypeptide(L)'
;AASGLECELLGKWGSFGWWLQVFLGCVCLVSLVGKRFTDKVRRPWKVWFFDTAKQGTQALMNHIINIGLSMGFGEWLSVDADPCNWYWINMSLDCTLGVGIMFLLLRLLQCVYRSKLVARPELARCGHYGDPPDFKIFLRQLLDWQALVFVQKLMLAALVINFRASMALISTALLGCWPQAL
;
A
#
# COMPACT_ATOMS: atom_id res chain seq x y z
N ALA A 1 18.85 -35.14 1.43
CA ALA A 1 19.04 -33.68 1.50
C ALA A 1 17.70 -33.05 1.15
N ALA A 2 16.91 -32.71 2.16
CA ALA A 2 15.70 -31.93 1.93
C ALA A 2 16.14 -30.54 1.48
N SER A 3 15.90 -30.21 0.21
CA SER A 3 15.94 -28.83 -0.25
C SER A 3 14.90 -28.08 0.57
N GLY A 4 15.34 -27.32 1.56
CA GLY A 4 14.46 -26.42 2.30
C GLY A 4 13.71 -25.57 1.26
N LEU A 5 12.39 -25.56 1.33
CA LEU A 5 11.57 -24.62 0.57
C LEU A 5 11.93 -23.21 1.05
N GLU A 6 12.90 -22.58 0.40
CA GLU A 6 13.19 -21.16 0.59
C GLU A 6 11.99 -20.37 0.05
N CYS A 7 11.47 -19.44 0.84
CA CYS A 7 10.35 -18.63 0.39
C CYS A 7 10.81 -17.62 -0.65
N GLU A 8 10.45 -17.86 -1.92
CA GLU A 8 10.73 -16.95 -3.02
C GLU A 8 9.56 -15.99 -3.24
N LEU A 9 9.80 -14.68 -3.05
CA LEU A 9 8.75 -13.65 -3.14
C LEU A 9 8.19 -13.49 -4.58
N LEU A 10 9.06 -13.53 -5.59
CA LEU A 10 8.72 -13.47 -7.01
C LEU A 10 9.09 -14.76 -7.76
N GLY A 11 10.12 -15.46 -7.26
CA GLY A 11 10.76 -16.60 -7.91
C GLY A 11 11.12 -16.37 -9.38
N LYS A 12 11.34 -17.46 -10.12
CA LYS A 12 11.56 -17.39 -11.57
C LYS A 12 10.33 -16.81 -12.28
N TRP A 13 10.56 -16.06 -13.36
CA TRP A 13 9.46 -15.50 -14.16
C TRP A 13 8.53 -16.62 -14.65
N GLY A 14 7.22 -16.44 -14.48
CA GLY A 14 6.21 -17.45 -14.80
C GLY A 14 5.97 -18.51 -13.71
N SER A 15 6.64 -18.41 -12.56
CA SER A 15 6.37 -19.25 -11.38
C SER A 15 5.02 -18.92 -10.73
N PHE A 16 4.64 -19.72 -9.73
CA PHE A 16 3.39 -19.56 -8.97
C PHE A 16 3.21 -18.14 -8.40
N GLY A 17 4.28 -17.51 -7.90
CA GLY A 17 4.21 -16.16 -7.32
C GLY A 17 3.71 -15.10 -8.29
N TRP A 18 4.13 -15.16 -9.56
CA TRP A 18 3.65 -14.25 -10.61
C TRP A 18 2.16 -14.41 -10.88
N TRP A 19 1.69 -15.65 -11.03
CA TRP A 19 0.27 -15.93 -11.27
C TRP A 19 -0.59 -15.53 -10.08
N LEU A 20 -0.11 -15.76 -8.85
CA LEU A 20 -0.81 -15.35 -7.64
C LEU A 20 -0.97 -13.83 -7.57
N GLN A 21 0.07 -13.05 -7.89
CA GLN A 21 0.00 -11.59 -7.90
C GLN A 21 -1.02 -11.07 -8.92
N VAL A 22 -1.01 -11.60 -10.16
CA VAL A 22 -1.98 -11.22 -11.19
C VAL A 22 -3.40 -11.58 -10.76
N PHE A 23 -3.60 -12.79 -10.25
CA PHE A 23 -4.90 -13.24 -9.76
C PHE A 23 -5.45 -12.33 -8.66
N LEU A 24 -4.65 -12.03 -7.63
CA LEU A 24 -5.05 -11.12 -6.55
C LEU A 24 -5.33 -9.70 -7.06
N GLY A 25 -4.55 -9.21 -8.02
CA GLY A 25 -4.80 -7.95 -8.70
C GLY A 25 -6.15 -7.93 -9.42
N CYS A 26 -6.49 -8.98 -10.15
CA CYS A 26 -7.80 -9.14 -10.79
C CYS A 26 -8.94 -9.19 -9.76
N VAL A 27 -8.80 -9.98 -8.69
CA VAL A 27 -9.80 -10.06 -7.61
C VAL A 27 -10.03 -8.68 -6.98
N CYS A 28 -8.97 -7.93 -6.72
CA CYS A 28 -9.06 -6.56 -6.19
C CYS A 28 -9.86 -5.65 -7.13
N LEU A 29 -9.53 -5.62 -8.43
CA LEU A 29 -10.25 -4.80 -9.41
C LEU A 29 -11.72 -5.21 -9.55
N VAL A 30 -12.00 -6.50 -9.63
CA VAL A 30 -13.38 -7.03 -9.70
C VAL A 30 -14.16 -6.65 -8.45
N SER A 31 -13.54 -6.69 -7.26
CA SER A 31 -14.20 -6.28 -6.01
C SER A 31 -14.59 -4.79 -6.02
N LEU A 32 -13.75 -3.90 -6.57
CA LEU A 32 -14.05 -2.47 -6.68
C LEU A 32 -15.19 -2.19 -7.67
N VAL A 33 -15.22 -2.92 -8.78
CA VAL A 33 -16.31 -2.87 -9.76
C VAL A 33 -17.60 -3.42 -9.15
N GLY A 34 -17.54 -4.58 -8.48
CA GLY A 34 -18.66 -5.19 -7.78
C GLY A 34 -19.25 -4.26 -6.71
N LYS A 35 -18.40 -3.66 -5.87
CA LYS A 35 -18.79 -2.68 -4.85
C LYS A 35 -19.59 -1.52 -5.45
N ARG A 36 -19.17 -1.00 -6.61
CA ARG A 36 -19.89 0.06 -7.30
C ARG A 36 -21.32 -0.33 -7.66
N PHE A 37 -21.55 -1.59 -8.04
CA PHE A 37 -22.90 -2.07 -8.38
C PHE A 37 -23.77 -2.30 -7.14
N THR A 38 -23.17 -2.59 -5.99
CA THR A 38 -23.86 -2.73 -4.70
C THR A 38 -24.13 -1.40 -3.99
N ASP A 39 -23.40 -0.34 -4.31
CA ASP A 39 -23.57 0.97 -3.67
C ASP A 39 -24.95 1.60 -3.97
N LYS A 40 -25.65 2.05 -2.90
CA LYS A 40 -26.96 2.71 -2.98
C LYS A 40 -26.93 3.99 -3.81
N VAL A 41 -25.84 4.76 -3.72
CA VAL A 41 -25.61 5.98 -4.50
C VAL A 41 -24.36 5.78 -5.35
N ARG A 42 -24.54 5.65 -6.66
CA ARG A 42 -23.46 5.32 -7.58
C ARG A 42 -22.76 6.59 -8.08
N ARG A 43 -21.44 6.65 -7.92
CA ARG A 43 -20.60 7.71 -8.49
C ARG A 43 -20.60 7.63 -10.03
N PRO A 44 -20.58 8.77 -10.75
CA PRO A 44 -20.40 8.79 -12.20
C PRO A 44 -19.09 8.07 -12.59
N TRP A 45 -19.08 7.37 -13.74
CA TRP A 45 -17.94 6.53 -14.16
C TRP A 45 -16.60 7.28 -14.18
N LYS A 46 -16.59 8.53 -14.63
CA LYS A 46 -15.38 9.36 -14.65
C LYS A 46 -14.81 9.64 -13.25
N VAL A 47 -15.68 9.97 -12.29
CA VAL A 47 -15.29 10.23 -10.90
C VAL A 47 -14.86 8.93 -10.22
N TRP A 48 -15.59 7.84 -10.45
CA TRP A 48 -15.22 6.52 -9.95
C TRP A 48 -13.83 6.10 -10.47
N PHE A 49 -13.54 6.32 -11.75
CA PHE A 49 -12.22 6.04 -12.31
C PHE A 49 -11.13 6.86 -11.64
N PHE A 50 -11.35 8.16 -11.38
CA PHE A 50 -10.40 9.00 -10.65
C PHE A 50 -10.14 8.51 -9.21
N ASP A 51 -11.20 8.11 -8.49
CA ASP A 51 -11.07 7.59 -7.12
C ASP A 51 -10.35 6.23 -7.10
N THR A 52 -10.70 5.33 -8.02
CA THR A 52 -10.07 4.02 -8.16
C THR A 52 -8.63 4.13 -8.65
N ALA A 53 -8.32 5.06 -9.55
CA ALA A 53 -6.96 5.28 -10.03
C ALA A 53 -6.01 5.67 -8.89
N LYS A 54 -6.44 6.54 -7.96
CA LYS A 54 -5.64 6.87 -6.76
C LYS A 54 -5.34 5.66 -5.88
N GLN A 55 -6.30 4.75 -5.73
CA GLN A 55 -6.12 3.49 -4.99
C GLN A 55 -5.17 2.55 -5.73
N GLY A 56 -5.34 2.40 -7.05
CA GLY A 56 -4.48 1.56 -7.88
C GLY A 56 -3.03 2.03 -7.92
N THR A 57 -2.78 3.34 -8.08
CA THR A 57 -1.41 3.88 -8.07
C THR A 57 -0.77 3.79 -6.69
N GLN A 58 -1.54 3.98 -5.61
CA GLN A 58 -1.06 3.71 -4.26
C GLN A 58 -0.66 2.24 -4.07
N ALA A 59 -1.52 1.31 -4.47
CA ALA A 59 -1.26 -0.12 -4.33
C ALA A 59 0.01 -0.52 -5.09
N LEU A 60 0.18 0.00 -6.32
CA LEU A 60 1.37 -0.23 -7.13
C LEU A 60 2.63 0.32 -6.46
N MET A 61 2.62 1.57 -5.98
CA MET A 61 3.78 2.17 -5.33
C MET A 61 4.17 1.39 -4.06
N ASN A 62 3.20 1.08 -3.20
CA ASN A 62 3.46 0.30 -1.99
C ASN A 62 3.95 -1.11 -2.31
N HIS A 63 3.42 -1.76 -3.35
CA HIS A 63 3.86 -3.07 -3.78
C HIS A 63 5.33 -3.08 -4.23
N ILE A 64 5.73 -2.12 -5.07
CA ILE A 64 7.12 -2.00 -5.53
C ILE A 64 8.06 -1.72 -4.36
N ILE A 65 7.70 -0.79 -3.47
CA ILE A 65 8.50 -0.46 -2.30
C ILE A 65 8.58 -1.65 -1.33
N ASN A 66 7.49 -2.39 -1.12
CA ASN A 66 7.48 -3.57 -0.25
C ASN A 66 8.38 -4.68 -0.77
N ILE A 67 8.35 -4.97 -2.07
CA ILE A 67 9.29 -5.92 -2.68
C ILE A 67 10.72 -5.44 -2.49
N GLY A 68 11.01 -4.18 -2.82
CA GLY A 68 12.35 -3.61 -2.71
C GLY A 68 12.89 -3.63 -1.27
N LEU A 69 12.07 -3.24 -0.29
CA LEU A 69 12.45 -3.28 1.13
C LEU A 69 12.67 -4.71 1.62
N SER A 70 11.80 -5.65 1.25
CA SER A 70 11.93 -7.05 1.68
C SER A 70 13.15 -7.75 1.09
N MET A 71 13.52 -7.43 -0.15
CA MET A 71 14.76 -7.93 -0.76
C MET A 71 15.99 -7.24 -0.15
N GLY A 72 15.95 -5.91 -0.02
CA GLY A 72 17.06 -5.12 0.51
C GLY A 72 17.33 -5.37 1.99
N PHE A 73 16.32 -5.68 2.81
CA PHE A 73 16.52 -5.98 4.24
C PHE A 73 17.30 -7.28 4.47
N GLY A 74 17.13 -8.29 3.62
CA GLY A 74 17.94 -9.52 3.69
C GLY A 74 19.42 -9.24 3.44
N GLU A 75 19.73 -8.37 2.48
CA GLU A 75 21.11 -8.03 2.13
C GLU A 75 21.74 -6.97 3.06
N TRP A 76 21.00 -5.93 3.45
CA TRP A 76 21.56 -4.73 4.09
C TRP A 76 21.59 -4.79 5.61
N LEU A 77 20.72 -5.59 6.24
CA LEU A 77 20.62 -5.65 7.71
C LEU A 77 21.28 -6.88 8.33
N SER A 78 21.84 -7.80 7.52
CA SER A 78 22.54 -9.02 7.97
C SER A 78 21.77 -9.80 9.05
N VAL A 79 20.44 -9.74 9.01
CA VAL A 79 19.56 -10.56 9.85
C VAL A 79 19.14 -11.72 8.96
N ASP A 80 19.37 -12.96 9.38
CA ASP A 80 18.94 -14.22 8.73
C ASP A 80 17.40 -14.31 8.65
N ALA A 81 16.77 -13.39 7.92
CA ALA A 81 15.34 -13.19 7.97
C ALA A 81 14.74 -13.27 6.56
N ASP A 82 13.88 -14.27 6.41
CA ASP A 82 13.14 -14.63 5.22
C ASP A 82 12.46 -13.39 4.55
N PRO A 83 12.69 -13.14 3.25
CA PRO A 83 12.07 -12.04 2.51
C PRO A 83 10.53 -12.02 2.60
N CYS A 84 9.89 -13.19 2.66
CA CYS A 84 8.44 -13.31 2.81
C CYS A 84 7.97 -12.86 4.19
N ASN A 85 8.75 -13.13 5.26
CA ASN A 85 8.43 -12.64 6.61
C ASN A 85 8.48 -11.11 6.65
N TRP A 86 9.50 -10.49 6.03
CA TRP A 86 9.58 -9.04 5.93
C TRP A 86 8.49 -8.44 5.04
N TYR A 87 8.14 -9.12 3.95
CA TYR A 87 7.04 -8.69 3.10
C TYR A 87 5.71 -8.70 3.84
N TRP A 88 5.46 -9.77 4.60
CA TRP A 88 4.28 -9.90 5.43
C TRP A 88 4.21 -8.82 6.53
N ILE A 89 5.33 -8.54 7.23
CA ILE A 89 5.38 -7.45 8.22
C ILE A 89 5.03 -6.11 7.57
N ASN A 90 5.69 -5.77 6.46
CA ASN A 90 5.48 -4.50 5.77
C ASN A 90 4.02 -4.35 5.29
N MET A 91 3.47 -5.40 4.69
CA MET A 91 2.08 -5.42 4.22
C MET A 91 1.08 -5.30 5.39
N SER A 92 1.32 -6.02 6.48
CA SER A 92 0.48 -5.99 7.69
C SER A 92 0.45 -4.60 8.32
N LEU A 93 1.60 -3.94 8.40
CA LEU A 93 1.70 -2.57 8.91
C LEU A 93 1.01 -1.56 7.98
N ASP A 94 1.14 -1.71 6.66
CA ASP A 94 0.46 -0.85 5.69
C ASP A 94 -1.08 -0.90 5.87
N CYS A 95 -1.63 -2.09 6.09
CA CYS A 95 -3.08 -2.32 6.27
C CYS A 95 -3.61 -1.95 7.66
N THR A 96 -2.75 -1.76 8.65
CA THR A 96 -3.14 -1.46 10.04
C THR A 96 -2.71 -0.05 10.44
N LEU A 97 -1.52 0.10 11.00
CA LEU A 97 -0.96 1.37 11.46
C LEU A 97 -0.89 2.40 10.32
N GLY A 98 -0.56 1.94 9.11
CA GLY A 98 -0.49 2.75 7.91
C GLY A 98 -1.79 3.50 7.61
N VAL A 99 -2.94 2.86 7.75
CA VAL A 99 -4.25 3.50 7.56
C VAL A 99 -4.45 4.64 8.55
N GLY A 100 -4.06 4.45 9.81
CA GLY A 100 -4.12 5.49 10.84
C GLY A 100 -3.21 6.68 10.54
N ILE A 101 -1.95 6.42 10.17
CA ILE A 101 -0.99 7.45 9.77
C ILE A 101 -1.52 8.22 8.55
N MET A 102 -2.01 7.51 7.53
CA MET A 102 -2.54 8.11 6.31
C MET A 102 -3.74 9.01 6.59
N PHE A 103 -4.64 8.58 7.49
CA PHE A 103 -5.75 9.41 7.94
C PHE A 103 -5.25 10.72 8.56
N LEU A 104 -4.28 10.66 9.48
CA LEU A 104 -3.71 11.86 10.11
C LEU A 104 -3.03 12.77 9.09
N LEU A 105 -2.20 12.21 8.20
CA LEU A 105 -1.52 12.96 7.13
C LEU A 105 -2.52 13.65 6.20
N LEU A 106 -3.60 12.96 5.82
CA LEU A 106 -4.66 13.55 5.01
C LEU A 106 -5.37 14.70 5.73
N ARG A 107 -5.66 14.56 7.03
CA ARG A 107 -6.25 15.62 7.85
C ARG A 107 -5.33 16.83 7.96
N LEU A 108 -4.02 16.61 8.15
CA LEU A 108 -3.03 17.68 8.16
C LEU A 108 -2.98 18.40 6.82
N LEU A 109 -2.98 17.67 5.70
CA LEU A 109 -3.00 18.27 4.37
C LEU A 109 -4.27 19.12 4.14
N GLN A 110 -5.44 18.64 4.58
CA GLN A 110 -6.69 19.42 4.53
C GLN A 110 -6.61 20.70 5.37
N CYS A 111 -5.99 20.65 6.55
CA CYS A 111 -5.75 21.84 7.37
C CYS A 111 -4.80 22.82 6.67
N VAL A 112 -3.72 22.32 6.05
CA VAL A 112 -2.77 23.15 5.29
C VAL A 112 -3.46 23.87 4.13
N TYR A 113 -4.31 23.20 3.36
CA TYR A 113 -5.07 23.84 2.29
C TYR A 113 -6.05 24.92 2.76
N ARG A 114 -6.61 24.75 3.97
CA ARG A 114 -7.51 25.74 4.60
C ARG A 114 -6.74 26.87 5.30
N SER A 115 -5.45 26.71 5.53
CA SER A 115 -4.62 27.73 6.16
C SER A 115 -4.50 28.99 5.28
N LYS A 116 -4.25 30.14 5.91
CA LYS A 116 -4.03 31.41 5.20
C LYS A 116 -2.78 31.40 4.32
N LEU A 117 -1.82 30.51 4.58
CA LEU A 117 -0.58 30.41 3.82
C LEU A 117 -0.82 29.87 2.40
N VAL A 118 -1.67 28.85 2.28
CA VAL A 118 -1.98 28.21 0.98
C VAL A 118 -3.24 28.80 0.36
N ALA A 119 -4.28 29.06 1.17
CA ALA A 119 -5.54 29.66 0.75
C ALA A 119 -6.21 28.95 -0.46
N ARG A 120 -6.17 27.61 -0.49
CA ARG A 120 -6.79 26.76 -1.53
C ARG A 120 -7.79 25.76 -0.92
N PRO A 121 -8.87 26.22 -0.26
CA PRO A 121 -9.80 25.36 0.46
C PRO A 121 -10.56 24.38 -0.44
N GLU A 122 -10.63 24.62 -1.74
CA GLU A 122 -11.23 23.72 -2.72
C GLU A 122 -10.46 22.41 -2.86
N LEU A 123 -9.13 22.44 -2.71
CA LEU A 123 -8.30 21.22 -2.72
C LEU A 123 -8.47 20.37 -1.45
N ALA A 124 -8.97 20.97 -0.36
CA ALA A 124 -9.30 20.23 0.85
C ALA A 124 -10.56 19.36 0.70
N ARG A 125 -11.37 19.53 -0.36
CA ARG A 125 -12.56 18.71 -0.62
C ARG A 125 -12.17 17.43 -1.36
N CYS A 126 -11.88 16.37 -0.61
CA CYS A 126 -11.58 15.07 -1.17
C CYS A 126 -12.72 14.52 -2.04
N GLY A 127 -12.37 13.89 -3.17
CA GLY A 127 -13.34 13.26 -4.08
C GLY A 127 -14.19 14.24 -4.89
N HIS A 128 -13.83 15.53 -4.89
CA HIS A 128 -14.42 16.53 -5.76
C HIS A 128 -13.40 16.97 -6.81
N TYR A 129 -13.79 16.88 -8.08
CA TYR A 129 -12.91 17.14 -9.23
C TYR A 129 -13.40 18.32 -10.09
N GLY A 130 -14.28 19.18 -9.55
CA GLY A 130 -14.96 20.23 -10.31
C GLY A 130 -16.29 19.77 -10.91
N ASP A 131 -17.01 20.72 -11.49
CA ASP A 131 -18.26 20.51 -12.22
C ASP A 131 -18.23 21.30 -13.54
N PRO A 132 -17.96 20.65 -14.70
CA PRO A 132 -17.76 19.21 -14.91
C PRO A 132 -16.41 18.69 -14.34
N PRO A 133 -16.24 17.35 -14.14
CA PRO A 133 -15.00 16.79 -13.59
C PRO A 133 -13.77 17.08 -14.48
N ASP A 134 -12.77 17.75 -13.92
CA ASP A 134 -11.56 18.22 -14.58
C ASP A 134 -10.34 17.32 -14.24
N PHE A 135 -9.57 16.98 -15.27
CA PHE A 135 -8.39 16.12 -15.15
C PHE A 135 -7.22 16.80 -14.42
N LYS A 136 -7.06 18.12 -14.51
CA LYS A 136 -6.01 18.88 -13.82
C LYS A 136 -6.20 18.85 -12.31
N ILE A 137 -7.45 18.98 -11.84
CA ILE A 137 -7.78 18.86 -10.41
C ILE A 137 -7.51 17.44 -9.93
N PHE A 138 -7.91 16.43 -10.72
CA PHE A 138 -7.58 15.04 -10.45
C PHE A 138 -6.07 14.82 -10.34
N LEU A 139 -5.29 15.26 -11.34
CA LEU A 139 -3.84 15.06 -11.37
C LEU A 139 -3.17 15.73 -10.16
N ARG A 140 -3.61 16.94 -9.79
CA ARG A 140 -3.10 17.61 -8.59
C ARG A 140 -3.36 16.77 -7.34
N GLN A 141 -4.62 16.34 -7.13
CA GLN A 141 -4.97 15.50 -5.98
C GLN A 141 -4.27 14.13 -6.02
N LEU A 142 -4.01 13.58 -7.19
CA LEU A 142 -3.27 12.33 -7.37
C LEU A 142 -1.81 12.52 -6.92
N LEU A 143 -1.15 13.59 -7.33
CA LEU A 143 0.22 13.90 -6.91
C LEU A 143 0.31 14.13 -5.40
N ASP A 144 -0.62 14.91 -4.83
CA ASP A 144 -0.68 15.11 -3.39
C ASP A 144 -0.92 13.77 -2.66
N TRP A 145 -1.79 12.92 -3.19
CA TRP A 145 -2.00 11.56 -2.68
C TRP A 145 -0.74 10.69 -2.73
N GLN A 146 -0.03 10.66 -3.86
CA GLN A 146 1.22 9.89 -3.99
C GLN A 146 2.30 10.41 -3.03
N ALA A 147 2.40 11.73 -2.84
CA ALA A 147 3.32 12.30 -1.85
C ALA A 147 2.98 11.86 -0.41
N LEU A 148 1.70 11.88 -0.02
CA LEU A 148 1.27 11.40 1.29
C LEU A 148 1.56 9.91 1.49
N VAL A 149 1.25 9.06 0.49
CA VAL A 149 1.55 7.61 0.57
C VAL A 149 3.06 7.39 0.69
N PHE A 150 3.88 8.15 -0.04
CA PHE A 150 5.34 8.03 0.06
C PHE A 150 5.85 8.42 1.45
N VAL A 151 5.37 9.53 2.02
CA VAL A 151 5.70 9.95 3.38
C VAL A 151 5.26 8.91 4.41
N GLN A 152 4.02 8.41 4.32
CA GLN A 152 3.52 7.32 5.16
C GLN A 152 4.46 6.11 5.06
N LYS A 153 4.91 5.76 3.85
CA LYS A 153 5.75 4.60 3.64
C LYS A 153 7.13 4.77 4.27
N LEU A 154 7.73 5.95 4.17
CA LEU A 154 8.98 6.27 4.84
C LEU A 154 8.84 6.18 6.36
N MET A 155 7.74 6.66 6.93
CA MET A 155 7.47 6.56 8.38
C MET A 155 7.39 5.09 8.84
N LEU A 156 6.69 4.24 8.09
CA LEU A 156 6.59 2.81 8.40
C LEU A 156 7.93 2.09 8.19
N ALA A 157 8.66 2.39 7.11
CA ALA A 157 9.98 1.82 6.88
C ALA A 157 10.96 2.18 8.01
N ALA A 158 10.94 3.44 8.47
CA ALA A 158 11.72 3.88 9.62
C ALA A 158 11.32 3.10 10.89
N LEU A 159 10.03 2.91 11.15
CA LEU A 159 9.56 2.09 12.28
C LEU A 159 10.12 0.66 12.19
N VAL A 160 10.02 0.02 11.03
CA VAL A 160 10.52 -1.36 10.84
C VAL A 160 12.04 -1.44 11.07
N ILE A 161 12.81 -0.49 10.54
CA ILE A 161 14.28 -0.47 10.71
C ILE A 161 14.68 -0.29 12.18
N ASN A 162 14.00 0.61 12.89
CA ASN A 162 14.30 0.89 14.30
C ASN A 162 13.90 -0.27 15.22
N PHE A 163 12.81 -0.97 14.93
CA PHE A 163 12.28 -2.06 15.76
C PHE A 163 12.47 -3.46 15.13
N ARG A 164 13.45 -3.61 14.23
CA ARG A 164 13.65 -4.81 13.41
C ARG A 164 13.68 -6.12 14.20
N ALA A 165 14.37 -6.16 15.34
CA ALA A 165 14.51 -7.38 16.14
C ALA A 165 13.17 -7.82 16.74
N SER A 166 12.39 -6.87 17.26
CA SER A 166 11.05 -7.12 17.78
C SER A 166 10.10 -7.58 16.68
N MET A 167 10.15 -6.94 15.51
CA MET A 167 9.29 -7.30 14.38
C MET A 167 9.62 -8.69 13.81
N ALA A 168 10.90 -9.04 13.72
CA ALA A 168 11.33 -10.38 13.32
C ALA A 168 10.84 -11.44 14.31
N LEU A 169 10.97 -11.20 15.62
CA LEU A 169 10.48 -12.12 16.64
C LEU A 169 8.96 -12.32 16.56
N ILE A 170 8.19 -11.23 16.41
CA ILE A 170 6.73 -11.30 16.25
C ILE A 170 6.36 -12.10 15.00
N SER A 171 7.04 -11.86 13.88
CA SER A 171 6.77 -12.56 12.62
C SER A 171 7.07 -14.05 12.74
N THR A 172 8.21 -14.43 13.31
CA THR A 172 8.54 -15.83 13.57
C THR A 172 7.58 -16.49 14.55
N ALA A 173 7.12 -15.78 15.59
CA ALA A 173 6.11 -16.32 16.50
C ALA A 173 4.77 -16.55 15.79
N LEU A 174 4.31 -15.60 14.96
CA LEU A 174 3.02 -15.70 14.29
C LEU A 174 3.02 -16.70 13.14
N LEU A 175 4.06 -16.69 12.30
CA LEU A 175 4.18 -17.54 11.11
C LEU A 175 4.78 -18.91 11.45
N GLY A 176 5.67 -19.01 12.44
CA GLY A 176 6.24 -20.27 12.92
C GLY A 176 5.30 -21.08 13.82
N CYS A 177 4.17 -20.52 14.25
CA CYS A 177 3.08 -21.29 14.86
C CYS A 177 2.33 -22.19 13.86
N TRP A 178 2.50 -21.95 12.55
CA TRP A 178 2.05 -22.89 11.54
C TRP A 178 3.15 -23.96 11.42
N PRO A 179 2.86 -25.26 11.67
CA PRO A 179 3.85 -26.28 11.39
C PRO A 179 4.26 -26.14 9.93
N GLN A 180 5.56 -26.21 9.63
CA GLN A 180 6.05 -26.35 8.25
C GLN A 180 5.65 -27.73 7.68
N ALA A 181 4.36 -28.04 7.70
CA ALA A 181 3.74 -29.20 7.12
C ALA A 181 3.39 -28.86 5.68
N LEU A 182 4.40 -28.97 4.81
CA LEU A 182 4.35 -29.56 3.47
C LEU A 182 5.76 -29.54 2.86
#